data_AF-T1JFW4-F1
#
_entry.id   AF-T1JFW4-F1
#
_cell.length_a   1.000
_cell.length_b   1.000
_cell.length_c   1.000
_cell.angle_alpha   90.00
_cell.angle_beta   90.00
_cell.angle_gamma   90.00
#
_symmetry.space_group_name_H-M   'P 1'
#
loop_
_entity.id
_entity.type
_entity.pdbx_description
1 polymer ?
#
loop_
_entity_poly.entity_id
_entity_poly.type
_entity_poly.pdbx_seq_one_letter_code
_entity_poly.pdbx_strand_id
1 'polypeptide(L)'
;MSVVVLTDFAVFLIAGVMAHPNLKLQPIVKRQADIFRYSLPAGAEILVGNIQTTFVCEGRKYGYYTDVDNQCHIFHICLPVEHASGLRETYHYSFLCPNQTIFDQSQLVCDIESPENSCGRDTSEWIYLNEFFNLEDKEFFPRKGIPDGRPQGSVASAPVFIRG
;
A
#
# COMPACT_ATOMS: atom_id res chain seq x y z
N MET A 1 56.98 -47.47 -18.22
CA MET A 1 55.79 -48.32 -18.49
C MET A 1 55.00 -48.38 -17.19
N SER A 2 54.29 -47.35 -16.73
CA SER A 2 53.34 -46.42 -17.38
C SER A 2 52.00 -47.06 -17.75
N VAL A 3 51.40 -47.81 -16.82
CA VAL A 3 49.97 -48.16 -16.76
C VAL A 3 49.72 -48.35 -15.25
N VAL A 4 49.09 -47.45 -14.49
CA VAL A 4 47.65 -47.37 -14.19
C VAL A 4 47.43 -46.05 -13.42
N VAL A 5 47.13 -44.93 -14.10
CA VAL A 5 46.53 -43.73 -13.46
C VAL A 5 45.73 -42.93 -14.51
N LEU A 6 44.76 -43.56 -15.18
CA LEU A 6 43.93 -42.85 -16.17
C LEU A 6 42.42 -43.15 -16.06
N THR A 7 41.95 -43.80 -14.99
CA THR A 7 40.51 -44.08 -14.82
C THR A 7 39.82 -43.26 -13.72
N ASP A 8 40.52 -42.38 -13.00
CA ASP A 8 39.95 -41.72 -11.80
C ASP A 8 39.60 -40.23 -11.94
N PHE A 9 39.84 -39.60 -13.09
CA PHE A 9 39.47 -38.19 -13.29
C PHE A 9 38.04 -37.99 -13.80
N ALA A 10 37.44 -39.00 -14.43
CA ALA A 10 36.10 -38.88 -15.01
C ALA A 10 34.97 -39.05 -13.97
N VAL A 11 35.22 -39.72 -12.84
CA VAL A 11 34.18 -39.99 -11.82
C VAL A 11 33.82 -38.72 -11.04
N PHE A 12 34.74 -37.77 -10.89
CA PHE A 12 34.50 -36.56 -10.11
C PHE A 12 33.69 -35.48 -10.85
N LEU A 13 33.64 -35.49 -12.19
CA LEU A 13 32.87 -34.48 -12.94
C LEU A 13 31.36 -34.77 -12.98
N ILE A 14 30.95 -36.03 -12.80
CA ILE A 14 29.54 -36.41 -12.83
C ILE A 14 28.87 -36.31 -11.45
N ALA A 15 29.65 -36.34 -10.36
CA ALA A 15 29.13 -36.22 -8.99
C ALA A 15 29.02 -34.76 -8.50
N GLY A 16 29.75 -33.82 -9.12
CA GLY A 16 29.81 -32.42 -8.67
C GLY A 16 28.57 -31.57 -8.96
N VAL A 17 27.62 -32.04 -9.77
CA VAL A 17 26.45 -31.24 -10.20
C VAL A 17 25.25 -31.40 -9.25
N MET A 18 25.25 -32.36 -8.32
CA MET A 18 23.99 -32.82 -7.68
C MET A 18 23.75 -32.45 -6.21
N ALA A 19 24.52 -31.59 -5.55
CA ALA A 19 24.15 -31.14 -4.20
C ALA A 19 24.82 -29.83 -3.76
N HIS A 20 24.19 -28.69 -4.06
CA HIS A 20 24.30 -27.53 -3.18
C HIS A 20 23.04 -27.51 -2.30
N PRO A 21 23.05 -28.09 -1.09
CA PRO A 21 21.87 -28.26 -0.25
C PRO A 21 21.36 -26.96 0.38
N ASN A 22 21.75 -25.79 -0.11
CA ASN A 22 21.29 -24.49 0.37
C ASN A 22 21.13 -23.45 -0.74
N LEU A 23 20.83 -23.88 -1.99
CA LEU A 23 20.22 -22.95 -2.93
C LEU A 23 18.75 -22.78 -2.51
N LYS A 24 18.52 -21.92 -1.51
CA LYS A 24 17.19 -21.39 -1.23
C LYS A 24 16.80 -20.63 -2.50
N LEU A 25 15.96 -21.25 -3.32
CA LEU A 25 15.20 -20.52 -4.32
C LEU A 25 14.38 -19.53 -3.51
N GLN A 26 14.88 -18.29 -3.42
CA GLN A 26 14.07 -17.19 -2.90
C GLN A 26 12.80 -17.23 -3.75
N PRO A 27 11.60 -17.21 -3.16
CA PRO A 27 10.42 -17.00 -3.97
C PRO A 27 10.72 -15.78 -4.84
N ILE A 28 10.40 -15.85 -6.13
CA ILE A 28 10.44 -14.67 -6.99
C ILE A 28 9.34 -13.77 -6.44
N VAL A 29 9.62 -13.06 -5.35
CA VAL A 29 8.96 -11.83 -5.00
C VAL A 29 9.33 -10.96 -6.18
N LYS A 30 8.41 -10.80 -7.13
CA LYS A 30 8.56 -9.77 -8.15
C LYS A 30 8.75 -8.49 -7.35
N ARG A 31 10.00 -8.01 -7.25
CA ARG A 31 10.31 -6.64 -6.81
C ARG A 31 9.84 -5.70 -7.92
N GLN A 32 8.56 -5.75 -8.22
CA GLN A 32 7.94 -5.00 -9.30
C GLN A 32 6.90 -4.11 -8.66
N ALA A 33 7.33 -3.06 -7.95
CA ALA A 33 6.42 -2.00 -7.50
C ALA A 33 7.11 -0.68 -7.13
N ASP A 34 8.33 -0.67 -6.58
CA ASP A 34 8.85 0.54 -5.89
C ASP A 34 8.90 1.81 -6.75
N ILE A 35 9.25 1.72 -8.03
CA ILE A 35 9.35 2.89 -8.92
C ILE A 35 7.97 3.49 -9.25
N PHE A 36 6.89 2.69 -9.22
CA PHE A 36 5.54 3.15 -9.61
C PHE A 36 4.65 3.51 -8.43
N ARG A 37 5.09 3.31 -7.17
CA ARG A 37 4.30 3.66 -5.98
C ARG A 37 3.96 5.15 -5.92
N TYR A 38 4.90 6.01 -6.32
CA TYR A 38 4.77 7.47 -6.33
C TYR A 38 4.72 8.02 -7.78
N SER A 39 3.80 7.50 -8.59
CA SER A 39 3.53 8.05 -9.93
C SER A 39 2.69 9.34 -9.84
N LEU A 40 3.30 10.42 -9.35
CA LEU A 40 2.63 11.72 -9.18
C LEU A 40 2.67 12.57 -10.45
N PRO A 41 1.81 13.60 -10.58
CA PRO A 41 1.88 14.56 -11.68
C PRO A 41 3.26 15.22 -11.77
N ALA A 42 3.70 15.55 -12.99
CA ALA A 42 4.94 16.28 -13.19
C ALA A 42 4.93 17.62 -12.44
N GLY A 43 5.98 17.92 -11.69
CA GLY A 43 6.06 19.14 -10.89
C GLY A 43 5.39 19.06 -9.52
N ALA A 44 4.93 17.88 -9.06
CA ALA A 44 4.41 17.69 -7.71
C ALA A 44 5.39 18.16 -6.62
N GLU A 45 6.70 17.99 -6.88
CA GLU A 45 7.80 18.47 -6.04
C GLU A 45 7.83 20.00 -5.85
N ILE A 46 7.21 20.77 -6.75
CA ILE A 46 7.11 22.23 -6.60
C ILE A 46 6.10 22.57 -5.48
N LEU A 47 5.08 21.74 -5.30
CA LEU A 47 4.00 21.95 -4.33
C LEU A 47 4.32 21.31 -2.98
N VAL A 48 4.93 20.12 -2.98
CA VAL A 48 5.22 19.35 -1.76
C VAL A 48 6.67 19.54 -1.29
N GLY A 49 7.55 20.03 -2.16
CA GLY A 49 8.99 20.06 -1.89
C GLY A 49 9.64 18.70 -2.12
N ASN A 50 10.53 18.30 -1.21
CA ASN A 50 11.20 17.02 -1.30
C ASN A 50 10.26 15.87 -0.88
N ILE A 51 9.69 15.20 -1.87
CA ILE A 51 8.76 14.09 -1.66
C ILE A 51 9.47 12.92 -0.97
N GLN A 52 9.00 12.61 0.25
CA GLN A 52 9.40 11.42 0.99
C GLN A 52 8.71 10.19 0.41
N THR A 53 9.42 9.09 0.21
CA THR A 53 8.87 7.86 -0.38
C THR A 53 8.82 6.71 0.63
N THR A 54 8.61 7.06 1.89
CA THR A 54 8.68 6.18 3.07
C THR A 54 7.41 5.36 3.29
N PHE A 55 6.25 5.86 2.85
CA PHE A 55 4.99 5.14 3.00
C PHE A 55 4.96 3.84 2.18
N VAL A 56 4.47 2.76 2.81
CA VAL A 56 4.28 1.44 2.18
C VAL A 56 2.90 0.86 2.47
N CYS A 57 2.30 0.25 1.45
CA CYS A 57 1.02 -0.46 1.55
C CYS A 57 1.11 -1.90 2.09
N GLU A 58 2.33 -2.43 2.26
CA GLU A 58 2.53 -3.79 2.76
C GLU A 58 1.89 -3.97 4.15
N GLY A 59 1.10 -5.02 4.32
CA GLY A 59 0.38 -5.32 5.56
C GLY A 59 -0.82 -4.42 5.86
N ARG A 60 -1.14 -3.45 4.98
CA ARG A 60 -2.32 -2.57 5.14
C ARG A 60 -3.56 -3.18 4.50
N LYS A 61 -4.73 -2.85 5.07
CA LYS A 61 -6.03 -3.23 4.51
C LYS A 61 -6.33 -2.43 3.25
N TYR A 62 -7.39 -2.81 2.52
CA TYR A 62 -7.91 -1.94 1.47
C TYR A 62 -8.37 -0.62 2.09
N GLY A 63 -7.97 0.49 1.48
CA GLY A 63 -8.43 1.81 1.89
C GLY A 63 -7.44 2.91 1.59
N TYR A 64 -7.68 4.05 2.24
CA TYR A 64 -7.01 5.31 1.99
C TYR A 64 -6.17 5.69 3.19
N TYR A 65 -5.01 6.27 2.92
CA TYR A 65 -4.01 6.53 3.94
C TYR A 65 -3.36 7.90 3.69
N THR A 66 -3.45 8.78 4.69
CA THR A 66 -2.71 10.04 4.67
C THR A 66 -1.20 9.81 4.73
N ASP A 67 -0.45 10.57 3.92
CA ASP A 67 1.00 10.59 3.95
C ASP A 67 1.51 11.73 4.85
N VAL A 68 1.77 11.42 6.11
CA VAL A 68 2.24 12.40 7.11
C VAL A 68 3.66 12.90 6.82
N ASP A 69 4.50 12.08 6.18
CA ASP A 69 5.89 12.44 5.87
C ASP A 69 5.96 13.48 4.74
N ASN A 70 4.89 13.60 3.96
CA ASN A 70 4.68 14.61 2.93
C ASN A 70 3.65 15.68 3.33
N GLN A 71 3.58 15.99 4.63
CA GLN A 71 2.71 17.05 5.18
C GLN A 71 1.23 16.87 4.80
N CYS A 72 0.78 15.63 4.63
CA CYS A 72 -0.59 15.28 4.26
C CYS A 72 -1.06 15.82 2.90
N HIS A 73 -0.18 16.42 2.09
CA HIS A 73 -0.50 16.82 0.72
C HIS A 73 -0.62 15.63 -0.22
N ILE A 74 0.02 14.52 0.13
CA ILE A 74 -0.09 13.24 -0.57
C ILE A 74 -0.97 12.30 0.26
N PHE A 75 -1.76 11.48 -0.43
CA PHE A 75 -2.42 10.33 0.17
C PHE A 75 -2.27 9.11 -0.73
N HIS A 76 -2.46 7.94 -0.14
CA HIS A 76 -2.29 6.66 -0.81
C HIS A 76 -3.55 5.82 -0.77
N ILE A 77 -3.72 5.01 -1.80
CA ILE A 77 -4.69 3.92 -1.83
C ILE A 77 -3.89 2.62 -1.81
N CYS A 78 -4.17 1.79 -0.82
CA CYS A 78 -3.65 0.44 -0.76
C CYS A 78 -4.74 -0.53 -1.17
N LEU A 79 -4.51 -1.35 -2.20
CA LEU A 79 -5.48 -2.33 -2.71
C LEU A 79 -4.85 -3.72 -2.72
N PRO A 80 -5.07 -4.52 -1.65
CA PRO A 80 -4.68 -5.93 -1.62
C PRO A 80 -5.57 -6.74 -2.58
N VAL A 81 -4.94 -7.45 -3.51
CA VAL A 81 -5.57 -8.34 -4.49
C VAL A 81 -5.02 -9.74 -4.32
N GLU A 82 -5.92 -10.70 -4.27
CA GLU A 82 -5.59 -12.12 -4.32
C GLU A 82 -5.95 -12.65 -5.72
N HIS A 83 -4.93 -13.04 -6.45
CA HIS A 83 -5.09 -13.60 -7.79
C HIS A 83 -5.60 -15.03 -7.69
N ALA A 84 -6.24 -15.54 -8.76
CA ALA A 84 -6.71 -16.92 -8.83
C ALA A 84 -5.60 -17.98 -8.63
N SER A 85 -4.34 -17.59 -8.85
CA SER A 85 -3.15 -18.40 -8.60
C SER A 85 -2.78 -18.53 -7.10
N GLY A 86 -3.48 -17.84 -6.20
CA GLY A 86 -3.12 -17.71 -4.79
C GLY A 86 -2.01 -16.70 -4.52
N LEU A 87 -1.53 -16.00 -5.55
CA LEU A 87 -0.59 -14.90 -5.38
C LEU A 87 -1.30 -13.71 -4.71
N ARG A 88 -0.74 -13.22 -3.61
CA ARG A 88 -1.19 -11.99 -2.95
C ARG A 88 -0.29 -10.84 -3.40
N GLU A 89 -0.89 -9.78 -3.90
CA GLU A 89 -0.22 -8.57 -4.35
C GLU A 89 -0.98 -7.36 -3.81
N THR A 90 -0.28 -6.32 -3.40
CA THR A 90 -0.92 -5.08 -2.95
C THR A 90 -0.55 -3.96 -3.91
N TYR A 91 -1.54 -3.43 -4.62
CA TYR A 91 -1.35 -2.23 -5.43
C TYR A 91 -1.28 -1.00 -4.53
N HIS A 92 -0.37 -0.09 -4.87
CA HIS A 92 -0.14 1.16 -4.16
C HIS A 92 -0.28 2.29 -5.16
N TYR A 93 -1.29 3.13 -4.95
CA TYR A 93 -1.52 4.34 -5.73
C TYR A 93 -1.27 5.55 -4.85
N SER A 94 -0.60 6.57 -5.39
CA SER A 94 -0.33 7.83 -4.68
C SER A 94 -0.95 8.99 -5.43
N PHE A 95 -1.55 9.91 -4.67
CA PHE A 95 -2.28 11.05 -5.20
C PHE A 95 -1.85 12.31 -4.48
N LEU A 96 -1.71 13.40 -5.25
CA LEU A 96 -1.48 14.73 -4.74
C LEU A 96 -2.82 15.45 -4.59
N CYS A 97 -3.07 16.04 -3.42
CA CYS A 97 -4.22 16.91 -3.22
C CYS A 97 -4.11 18.20 -4.07
N PRO A 98 -5.20 18.63 -4.73
CA PRO A 98 -5.21 19.85 -5.53
C PRO A 98 -5.15 21.10 -4.65
N ASN A 99 -4.89 22.27 -5.24
CA ASN A 99 -5.01 23.59 -4.58
C ASN A 99 -4.27 23.71 -3.22
N GLN A 100 -3.19 22.96 -3.01
CA GLN A 100 -2.40 22.98 -1.77
C GLN A 100 -3.21 22.58 -0.52
N THR A 101 -4.30 21.84 -0.68
CA THR A 101 -5.05 21.27 0.44
C THR A 101 -4.34 20.04 1.03
N ILE A 102 -4.84 19.53 2.14
CA ILE A 102 -4.36 18.29 2.76
C ILE A 102 -5.44 17.22 2.74
N PHE A 103 -5.06 15.95 2.77
CA PHE A 103 -5.99 14.84 2.83
C PHE A 103 -6.50 14.62 4.27
N ASP A 104 -7.79 14.86 4.47
CA ASP A 104 -8.49 14.56 5.72
C ASP A 104 -8.96 13.11 5.70
N GLN A 105 -8.26 12.25 6.46
CA GLN A 105 -8.58 10.83 6.59
C GLN A 105 -9.98 10.59 7.18
N SER A 106 -10.51 11.51 8.00
CA SER A 106 -11.80 11.36 8.66
C SER A 106 -12.98 11.51 7.68
N GLN A 107 -12.80 12.38 6.68
CA GLN A 107 -13.80 12.68 5.66
C GLN A 107 -13.47 12.05 4.31
N LEU A 108 -12.25 11.54 4.15
CA LEU A 108 -11.74 10.93 2.92
C LEU A 108 -11.78 11.88 1.72
N VAL A 109 -11.48 13.15 1.98
CA VAL A 109 -11.42 14.21 0.97
C VAL A 109 -10.17 15.06 1.18
N CYS A 110 -9.73 15.71 0.12
CA CYS A 110 -8.77 16.80 0.22
C CYS A 110 -9.52 18.07 0.64
N ASP A 111 -9.13 18.67 1.77
CA ASP A 111 -9.75 19.88 2.30
C ASP A 111 -8.69 20.86 2.85
N ILE A 112 -9.10 22.11 3.00
CA ILE A 112 -8.27 23.17 3.56
C ILE A 112 -7.89 22.78 4.99
N GLU A 113 -6.60 22.96 5.33
CA GLU A 113 -6.13 22.68 6.68
C GLU A 113 -6.78 23.63 7.70
N SER A 114 -7.32 23.04 8.76
CA SER A 114 -7.95 23.66 9.90
C SER A 114 -7.49 22.98 11.19
N PRO A 115 -7.83 23.53 12.36
CA PRO A 115 -7.55 22.87 13.62
C PRO A 115 -8.20 21.48 13.75
N GLU A 116 -9.24 21.15 12.98
CA GLU A 116 -9.98 19.88 13.05
C GLU A 116 -9.38 18.76 12.19
N ASN A 117 -8.64 19.09 11.14
CA ASN A 117 -8.04 18.13 10.20
C ASN A 117 -6.51 18.30 10.07
N SER A 118 -5.87 18.99 11.03
CA SER A 118 -4.45 19.32 10.97
C SER A 118 -3.57 18.07 10.78
N CYS A 119 -2.56 18.19 9.93
CA CYS A 119 -1.74 17.05 9.54
C CYS A 119 -1.09 16.35 10.76
N GLY A 120 -1.18 15.02 10.81
CA GLY A 120 -0.56 14.19 11.84
C GLY A 120 -1.27 14.14 13.20
N ARG A 121 -2.22 15.03 13.49
CA ARG A 121 -2.94 15.03 14.79
C ARG A 121 -4.00 13.93 14.88
N ASP A 122 -4.54 13.51 13.74
CA ASP A 122 -5.74 12.65 13.67
C ASP A 122 -5.57 11.44 12.75
N THR A 123 -4.44 11.29 12.06
CA THR A 123 -4.28 10.27 11.01
C THR A 123 -4.43 8.84 11.53
N SER A 124 -3.93 8.53 12.74
CA SER A 124 -4.07 7.18 13.32
C SER A 124 -5.49 6.86 13.78
N GLU A 125 -6.21 7.86 14.29
CA GLU A 125 -7.55 7.71 14.86
C GLU A 125 -8.61 7.45 13.79
N TRP A 126 -8.36 7.79 12.53
CA TRP A 126 -9.30 7.59 11.42
C TRP A 126 -8.93 6.43 10.48
N ILE A 127 -7.79 5.75 10.71
CA ILE A 127 -7.40 4.56 9.93
C ILE A 127 -8.46 3.44 10.04
N TYR A 128 -9.23 3.36 11.13
CA TYR A 128 -10.30 2.37 11.27
C TYR A 128 -11.39 2.51 10.20
N LEU A 129 -11.53 3.68 9.55
CA LEU A 129 -12.45 3.84 8.44
C LEU A 129 -12.11 2.91 7.27
N ASN A 130 -10.85 2.49 7.16
CA ASN A 130 -10.40 1.51 6.18
C ASN A 130 -11.02 0.11 6.40
N GLU A 131 -11.64 -0.15 7.54
CA GLU A 131 -12.34 -1.42 7.82
C GLU A 131 -13.69 -1.54 7.13
N PHE A 132 -14.23 -0.45 6.59
CA PHE A 132 -15.56 -0.44 5.97
C PHE A 132 -15.53 -0.52 4.44
N PHE A 133 -14.36 -0.36 3.82
CA PHE A 133 -14.26 -0.52 2.38
C PHE A 133 -14.46 -1.98 1.98
N ASN A 134 -15.08 -2.20 0.81
CA ASN A 134 -15.49 -3.52 0.29
C ASN A 134 -16.51 -4.26 1.17
N LEU A 135 -17.20 -3.57 2.09
CA LEU A 135 -18.22 -4.17 2.94
C LEU A 135 -19.57 -3.56 2.67
N GLU A 136 -20.39 -4.18 1.82
CA GLU A 136 -21.71 -3.65 1.45
C GLU A 136 -22.70 -3.59 2.63
N ASP A 137 -22.53 -4.46 3.62
CA ASP A 137 -23.50 -4.70 4.70
C ASP A 137 -23.19 -4.04 6.05
N LYS A 138 -22.05 -3.35 6.20
CA LYS A 138 -21.70 -2.71 7.48
C LYS A 138 -22.26 -1.30 7.60
N GLU A 139 -22.52 -0.84 8.82
CA GLU A 139 -22.84 0.56 9.09
C GLU A 139 -21.59 1.43 8.97
N PHE A 140 -21.69 2.57 8.28
CA PHE A 140 -20.57 3.49 8.04
C PHE A 140 -20.85 4.85 8.71
N PHE A 141 -19.87 5.34 9.48
CA PHE A 141 -20.03 6.55 10.30
C PHE A 141 -18.93 7.59 10.02
N PRO A 142 -19.07 8.43 8.98
CA PRO A 142 -18.22 9.61 8.85
C PRO A 142 -18.60 10.58 9.97
N ARG A 143 -17.67 11.01 10.83
CA ARG A 143 -17.99 11.89 11.98
C ARG A 143 -17.27 13.24 11.91
N LYS A 144 -18.06 14.31 11.78
CA LYS A 144 -18.28 15.28 12.89
C LYS A 144 -19.53 16.14 12.62
N GLY A 145 -20.65 15.74 13.19
CA GLY A 145 -21.93 16.47 13.16
C GLY A 145 -23.09 15.50 13.28
N ILE A 146 -23.83 15.58 14.39
CA ILE A 146 -25.21 15.13 14.66
C ILE A 146 -25.27 14.63 16.12
N PRO A 147 -25.52 15.53 17.07
CA PRO A 147 -26.10 15.19 18.37
C PRO A 147 -27.64 14.99 18.31
N ASP A 148 -28.22 14.67 17.13
CA ASP A 148 -29.66 14.85 16.87
C ASP A 148 -30.43 13.55 16.58
N GLY A 149 -29.81 12.37 16.73
CA GLY A 149 -30.51 11.08 16.66
C GLY A 149 -31.12 10.70 15.29
N ARG A 150 -30.60 11.24 14.17
CA ARG A 150 -31.02 10.85 12.80
C ARG A 150 -30.43 9.48 12.40
N PRO A 151 -31.13 8.64 11.59
CA PRO A 151 -30.70 7.27 11.32
C PRO A 151 -29.32 7.16 10.69
N GLN A 152 -28.61 6.14 11.17
CA GLN A 152 -27.28 5.71 10.77
C GLN A 152 -27.37 5.09 9.36
N GLY A 153 -26.47 5.47 8.45
CA GLY A 153 -26.43 4.95 7.09
C GLY A 153 -25.58 3.69 6.98
N SER A 154 -25.99 2.73 6.16
CA SER A 154 -25.15 1.58 5.78
C SER A 154 -24.07 2.00 4.78
N VAL A 155 -23.03 1.18 4.58
CA VAL A 155 -22.03 1.37 3.49
C VAL A 155 -22.74 1.46 2.12
N ALA A 156 -23.87 0.76 1.94
CA ALA A 156 -24.75 0.91 0.78
C ALA A 156 -25.41 2.30 0.62
N SER A 157 -25.21 3.23 1.55
CA SER A 157 -25.56 4.65 1.47
C SER A 157 -24.35 5.59 1.51
N ALA A 158 -23.14 5.07 1.73
CA ALA A 158 -21.90 5.83 1.78
C ALA A 158 -21.49 6.37 0.39
N PRO A 159 -20.60 7.39 0.33
CA PRO A 159 -20.04 7.88 -0.92
C PRO A 159 -19.44 6.74 -1.76
N VAL A 160 -19.47 6.87 -3.09
CA VAL A 160 -19.01 5.86 -4.06
C VAL A 160 -17.66 5.27 -3.68
N PHE A 161 -16.77 6.12 -3.19
CA PHE A 161 -15.43 5.79 -2.77
C PHE A 161 -15.33 4.72 -1.67
N ILE A 162 -16.32 4.63 -0.76
CA ILE A 162 -16.36 3.61 0.31
C ILE A 162 -16.78 2.24 -0.24
N ARG A 163 -17.54 2.21 -1.33
CA ARG A 163 -18.18 0.98 -1.82
C ARG A 163 -17.26 0.09 -2.63
N GLY A 164 -16.22 0.65 -3.26
CA GLY A 164 -15.32 -0.08 -4.17
C GLY A 164 -15.92 -0.22 -5.56
#